data_AF-A0A1S2N2Z7-F1
#
_entry.id   AF-A0A1S2N2Z7-F1
#
_cell.length_a   1.000
_cell.length_b   1.000
_cell.length_c   1.000
_cell.angle_alpha   90.00
_cell.angle_beta   90.00
_cell.angle_gamma   90.00
#
_symmetry.space_group_name_H-M   'P 1'
#
loop_
_entity.id
_entity.type
_entity.pdbx_description
1 polymer ?
#
loop_
_entity_poly.entity_id
_entity_poly.type
_entity_poly.pdbx_seq_one_letter_code
_entity_poly.pdbx_strand_id
1 'polypeptide(L)'
;MDDLRVERILRAVECVPRGRVATYGLIGKVVGEVPRVIGWTMHAWGSEQRWWRIVNAAGTIPGHTARALPHWRDEGLLAASASGVPGADVEPGAARVDLPRVLMEHQALERAWREATADLPSLEQIPGGPRR
;
A
#
# COMPACT_ATOMS: atom_id res chain seq x y z
N MET A 1 -14.79 5.97 -11.29
CA MET A 1 -14.43 6.35 -9.91
C MET A 1 -14.25 7.85 -9.94
N ASP A 2 -14.70 8.56 -8.91
CA ASP A 2 -14.53 10.00 -8.84
C ASP A 2 -13.05 10.35 -8.61
N ASP A 3 -12.52 11.38 -9.28
CA ASP A 3 -11.10 11.75 -9.24
C ASP A 3 -10.63 12.06 -7.80
N LEU A 4 -11.52 12.61 -6.96
CA LEU A 4 -11.21 12.86 -5.56
C LEU A 4 -10.96 11.55 -4.77
N ARG A 5 -11.71 10.49 -5.07
CA ARG A 5 -11.53 9.19 -4.43
C ARG A 5 -10.19 8.58 -4.80
N VAL A 6 -9.82 8.64 -6.09
CA VAL A 6 -8.52 8.18 -6.57
C VAL A 6 -7.41 8.94 -5.86
N GLU A 7 -7.49 10.27 -5.84
CA GLU A 7 -6.49 11.12 -5.19
C GLU A 7 -6.32 10.79 -3.70
N ARG A 8 -7.42 10.65 -2.95
CA ARG A 8 -7.35 10.28 -1.51
C ARG A 8 -6.71 8.90 -1.29
N ILE A 9 -6.89 7.95 -2.21
CA ILE A 9 -6.22 6.64 -2.14
C ILE A 9 -4.73 6.79 -2.44
N LEU A 10 -4.36 7.52 -3.50
CA LEU A 10 -2.96 7.71 -3.88
C LEU A 10 -2.18 8.42 -2.75
N ARG A 11 -2.76 9.45 -2.12
CA ARG A 11 -2.13 10.12 -0.97
C ARG A 11 -1.95 9.19 0.24
N ALA A 12 -2.87 8.26 0.48
CA ALA A 12 -2.68 7.24 1.52
C ALA A 12 -1.49 6.31 1.23
N VAL A 13 -1.29 5.97 -0.04
CA VAL A 13 -0.15 5.14 -0.49
C VAL A 13 1.17 5.90 -0.36
N GLU A 14 1.18 7.20 -0.68
CA GLU A 14 2.35 8.07 -0.53
C GLU A 14 2.78 8.24 0.93
N CYS A 15 1.83 8.20 1.87
CA CYS A 15 2.09 8.28 3.30
C CYS A 15 2.87 7.08 3.86
N VAL A 16 3.03 5.98 3.12
CA VAL A 16 3.77 4.80 3.58
C VAL A 16 5.28 5.07 3.44
N PRO A 17 6.02 5.25 4.56
CA PRO A 17 7.42 5.64 4.49
C PRO A 17 8.32 4.47 4.07
N ARG A 18 9.58 4.78 3.73
CA ARG A 18 10.61 3.78 3.45
C ARG A 18 10.77 2.83 4.63
N GLY A 19 10.91 1.54 4.36
CA GLY A 19 11.08 0.50 5.39
C GLY A 19 9.78 0.11 6.10
N ARG A 20 8.64 0.62 5.64
CA ARG A 20 7.31 0.22 6.10
C ARG A 20 6.44 -0.23 4.92
N VAL A 21 5.41 -0.99 5.24
CA VAL A 21 4.40 -1.44 4.28
C VAL A 21 3.00 -1.18 4.84
N ALA A 22 2.01 -1.11 3.95
CA ALA A 22 0.61 -1.16 4.31
C ALA A 22 -0.07 -2.30 3.53
N THR A 23 -1.13 -2.88 4.11
CA THR A 23 -1.97 -3.80 3.35
C THR A 23 -3.07 -3.06 2.61
N TYR A 24 -3.59 -3.63 1.52
CA TYR A 24 -4.78 -3.07 0.84
C TYR A 24 -5.95 -2.85 1.82
N GLY A 25 -6.12 -3.74 2.80
CA GLY A 25 -7.14 -3.58 3.84
C GLY A 25 -6.85 -2.45 4.82
N LEU A 26 -5.58 -2.20 5.14
CA LEU A 26 -5.20 -1.08 5.99
C LEU A 26 -5.44 0.26 5.29
N ILE A 27 -5.06 0.38 4.02
CA ILE A 27 -5.35 1.57 3.19
C ILE A 27 -6.87 1.77 3.11
N GLY A 28 -7.62 0.71 2.82
CA GLY A 28 -9.08 0.77 2.77
C GLY A 28 -9.72 1.28 4.07
N LYS A 29 -9.22 0.84 5.23
CA LYS A 29 -9.69 1.32 6.55
C LYS A 29 -9.47 2.81 6.75
N VAL A 30 -8.31 3.33 6.33
CA VAL A 30 -7.97 4.75 6.51
C VAL A 30 -8.78 5.63 5.55
N VAL A 31 -8.93 5.21 4.29
CA VAL A 31 -9.63 6.00 3.27
C VAL A 31 -11.16 5.85 3.35
N GLY A 32 -11.65 4.78 3.95
CA GLY A 32 -13.09 4.45 3.98
C GLY A 32 -13.56 3.65 2.75
N GLU A 33 -12.67 2.83 2.17
CA GLU A 33 -12.89 2.08 0.94
C GLU A 33 -12.63 0.57 1.12
N VAL A 34 -13.15 -0.25 0.20
CA VAL A 34 -12.92 -1.69 0.23
C VAL A 34 -11.56 -2.06 -0.39
N PRO A 35 -10.86 -3.13 0.08
CA PRO A 35 -9.53 -3.50 -0.43
C PRO A 35 -9.48 -3.68 -1.95
N ARG A 36 -10.57 -4.17 -2.55
CA ARG A 36 -10.69 -4.36 -4.01
C ARG A 36 -10.65 -3.06 -4.78
N VAL A 37 -11.23 -1.99 -4.25
CA VAL A 37 -11.16 -0.63 -4.82
C VAL A 37 -9.72 -0.13 -4.79
N ILE A 38 -9.00 -0.35 -3.69
CA ILE A 38 -7.58 0.02 -3.58
C ILE A 38 -6.75 -0.73 -4.63
N GLY A 39 -6.93 -2.04 -4.74
CA GLY A 39 -6.23 -2.87 -5.73
C GLY A 39 -6.48 -2.41 -7.17
N TRP A 40 -7.73 -2.09 -7.52
CA TRP A 40 -8.07 -1.55 -8.84
C TRP A 40 -7.44 -0.17 -9.09
N THR A 41 -7.46 0.71 -8.09
CA THR A 41 -6.82 2.03 -8.16
C THR A 41 -5.32 1.91 -8.39
N MET A 42 -4.65 1.03 -7.63
CA MET A 42 -3.21 0.78 -7.80
C MET A 42 -2.87 0.18 -9.16
N HIS A 43 -3.75 -0.62 -9.75
CA HIS A 43 -3.57 -1.13 -11.09
C HIS A 43 -3.68 -0.01 -12.15
N ALA A 44 -4.64 0.90 -12.01
CA ALA A 44 -4.91 1.94 -13.00
C ALA A 44 -3.99 3.18 -12.87
N TRP A 45 -3.61 3.58 -11.65
CA TRP A 45 -2.84 4.82 -11.39
C TRP A 45 -1.62 4.62 -10.47
N GLY A 46 -1.38 3.42 -9.96
CA GLY A 46 -0.32 3.18 -8.99
C GLY A 46 1.10 3.09 -9.57
N SER A 47 1.28 3.23 -10.88
CA SER A 47 2.59 3.08 -11.55
C SER A 47 3.60 4.16 -11.13
N GLU A 48 3.14 5.37 -10.82
CA GLU A 48 3.97 6.49 -10.37
C GLU A 48 4.24 6.45 -8.86
N GLN A 49 3.59 5.52 -8.16
CA GLN A 49 3.65 5.40 -6.71
C GLN A 49 4.68 4.37 -6.25
N ARG A 50 4.99 4.36 -4.94
CA ARG A 50 5.80 3.30 -4.30
C ARG A 50 4.98 2.03 -4.08
N TRP A 51 4.40 1.50 -5.17
CA TRP A 51 3.43 0.40 -5.15
C TRP A 51 3.95 -0.87 -4.46
N TRP A 52 5.27 -1.10 -4.44
CA TRP A 52 5.88 -2.23 -3.75
C TRP A 52 5.66 -2.21 -2.22
N ARG A 53 5.26 -1.08 -1.64
CA ARG A 53 4.93 -0.98 -0.21
C ARG A 53 3.48 -1.36 0.11
N ILE A 54 2.65 -1.60 -0.91
CA ILE A 54 1.24 -1.98 -0.74
C ILE A 54 1.08 -3.47 -1.05
N VAL A 55 0.84 -4.27 -0.02
CA VAL A 55 0.83 -5.74 -0.11
C VAL A 55 -0.53 -6.33 0.27
N ASN A 56 -0.74 -7.61 -0.04
CA ASN A 56 -1.87 -8.34 0.50
C ASN A 56 -1.61 -8.78 1.96
N ALA A 57 -2.60 -9.44 2.58
CA ALA A 57 -2.48 -9.95 3.96
C ALA A 57 -1.43 -11.06 4.13
N ALA A 58 -0.94 -11.65 3.04
CA ALA A 58 0.15 -12.64 3.06
C ALA A 58 1.55 -12.00 2.89
N GLY A 59 1.62 -10.67 2.78
CA GLY A 59 2.88 -9.95 2.58
C GLY A 59 3.43 -10.06 1.16
N THR A 60 2.58 -10.34 0.17
CA THR A 60 2.98 -10.48 -1.24
C THR A 60 2.22 -9.52 -2.15
N ILE A 61 2.67 -9.40 -3.41
CA ILE A 61 1.97 -8.67 -4.47
C ILE A 61 1.73 -9.63 -5.64
N PRO A 62 0.49 -10.15 -5.80
CA PRO A 62 0.17 -11.11 -6.84
C PRO A 62 0.62 -10.65 -8.24
N GLY A 63 1.38 -11.50 -8.93
CA GLY A 63 1.91 -11.22 -10.27
C GLY A 63 3.07 -10.22 -10.35
N HIS A 64 3.47 -9.60 -9.23
CA HIS A 64 4.47 -8.52 -9.23
C HIS A 64 5.59 -8.71 -8.20
N THR A 65 5.59 -9.81 -7.44
CA THR A 65 6.62 -10.10 -6.42
C THR A 65 8.04 -9.99 -6.98
N ALA A 66 8.31 -10.51 -8.18
CA ALA A 66 9.63 -10.42 -8.80
C ALA A 66 10.08 -8.97 -9.04
N ARG A 67 9.16 -8.09 -9.45
CA ARG A 67 9.43 -6.65 -9.65
C ARG A 67 9.59 -5.91 -8.33
N ALA A 68 8.91 -6.36 -7.27
CA ALA A 68 8.97 -5.75 -5.94
C ALA A 68 10.23 -6.15 -5.16
N LEU A 69 10.79 -7.33 -5.45
CA LEU A 69 11.90 -7.93 -4.70
C LEU A 69 13.13 -7.03 -4.55
N PRO A 70 13.63 -6.33 -5.60
CA PRO A 70 14.77 -5.41 -5.45
C PRO A 70 14.49 -4.29 -4.45
N HIS A 71 13.28 -3.71 -4.48
CA HIS A 71 12.86 -2.68 -3.54
C HIS A 71 12.71 -3.22 -2.12
N TRP A 72 12.17 -4.43 -1.97
CA TRP A 72 12.05 -5.07 -0.66
C TRP A 72 13.39 -5.39 -0.03
N ARG A 73 14.40 -5.74 -0.82
CA ARG A 73 15.78 -5.92 -0.33
C ARG A 73 16.37 -4.57 0.08
N ASP A 74 16.30 -3.58 -0.80
CA ASP A 74 16.83 -2.23 -0.58
C ASP A 74 16.23 -1.56 0.68
N GLU A 75 14.93 -1.73 0.91
CA GLU A 75 14.24 -1.20 2.07
C GLU A 75 14.27 -2.11 3.31
N GLY A 76 14.91 -3.29 3.22
CA GLY A 76 14.98 -4.23 4.32
C GLY A 76 13.61 -4.74 4.78
N LEU A 77 12.71 -5.07 3.85
CA LEU A 77 11.32 -5.44 4.10
C LEU A 77 11.08 -6.96 4.16
N LEU A 78 12.00 -7.78 3.65
CA LEU A 78 11.80 -9.23 3.55
C LEU A 78 11.72 -9.92 4.92
N ALA A 79 10.93 -10.99 4.98
CA ALA A 79 10.95 -11.95 6.08
C ALA A 79 12.25 -12.78 6.07
N ALA A 80 12.76 -13.20 7.23
CA ALA A 80 14.01 -13.96 7.33
C ALA A 80 14.00 -15.27 6.51
N SER A 81 12.85 -15.96 6.44
CA SER A 81 12.70 -17.16 5.60
C SER A 81 12.76 -16.86 4.09
N ALA A 82 12.53 -15.60 3.72
CA ALA A 82 12.48 -15.12 2.35
C ALA A 82 13.70 -14.26 1.99
N SER A 83 14.57 -13.91 2.94
CA SER A 83 15.79 -13.14 2.65
C SER A 83 16.91 -13.99 2.06
N GLY A 84 16.79 -15.32 2.12
CA GLY A 84 17.86 -16.23 1.73
C GLY A 84 19.12 -16.04 2.59
N VAL A 85 20.15 -16.84 2.33
CA VAL A 85 21.51 -16.52 2.79
C VAL A 85 21.96 -15.25 2.04
N PRO A 86 22.70 -14.31 2.64
CA PRO A 86 23.28 -13.19 1.89
C PRO A 86 24.04 -13.70 0.66
N GLY A 87 23.58 -13.34 -0.55
CA GLY A 87 24.14 -13.81 -1.82
C GLY A 87 23.42 -15.01 -2.47
N ALA A 88 22.40 -15.59 -1.84
CA ALA A 88 21.54 -16.61 -2.46
C ALA A 88 20.36 -15.96 -3.19
N ASP A 89 20.01 -16.49 -4.36
CA ASP A 89 18.81 -16.09 -5.09
C ASP A 89 17.56 -16.48 -4.29
N VAL A 90 16.74 -15.47 -3.99
CA VAL A 90 15.42 -15.69 -3.41
C VAL A 90 14.48 -15.98 -4.57
N GLU A 91 13.96 -17.20 -4.61
CA GLU A 91 12.92 -17.58 -5.57
C GLU A 91 11.72 -16.62 -5.44
N PRO A 92 11.32 -15.92 -6.52
CA PRO A 92 10.26 -14.91 -6.48
C PRO A 92 8.93 -15.44 -5.94
N GLY A 93 8.64 -16.73 -6.10
CA GLY A 93 7.43 -17.37 -5.57
C GLY A 93 7.38 -17.48 -4.04
N ALA A 94 8.55 -17.46 -3.38
CA ALA A 94 8.65 -17.56 -1.92
C ALA A 94 8.81 -16.20 -1.23
N ALA A 95 9.19 -15.16 -1.97
CA ALA A 95 9.45 -13.83 -1.43
C ALA A 95 8.18 -13.17 -0.85
N ARG A 96 8.29 -12.69 0.39
CA ARG A 96 7.24 -11.98 1.12
C ARG A 96 7.85 -11.03 2.14
N VAL A 97 7.14 -9.95 2.42
CA VAL A 97 7.54 -8.98 3.44
C VAL A 97 7.28 -9.51 4.85
N ASP A 98 8.09 -9.06 5.80
CA ASP A 98 7.96 -9.36 7.22
C ASP A 98 6.85 -8.52 7.86
N LEU A 99 5.59 -8.84 7.56
CA LEU A 99 4.44 -8.05 7.99
C LEU A 99 4.47 -7.71 9.50
N PRO A 100 4.72 -8.64 10.43
CA PRO A 100 4.79 -8.31 11.86
C PRO A 100 5.80 -7.20 12.20
N ARG A 101 6.92 -7.13 11.46
CA ARG A 101 7.98 -6.14 11.69
C ARG A 101 7.73 -4.82 10.97
N VAL A 102 7.25 -4.88 9.73
CA VAL A 102 7.26 -3.71 8.82
C VAL A 102 5.89 -3.11 8.57
N LEU A 103 4.80 -3.74 9.00
CA LEU A 103 3.45 -3.19 8.84
C LEU A 103 3.34 -1.85 9.58
N MET A 104 2.86 -0.83 8.88
CA MET A 104 2.58 0.48 9.45
C MET A 104 1.42 0.38 10.43
N GLU A 105 1.55 1.06 11.58
CA GLU A 105 0.45 1.16 12.53
C GLU A 105 -0.73 1.93 11.93
N HIS A 106 -1.95 1.45 12.19
CA HIS A 106 -3.16 2.06 11.66
C HIS A 106 -3.30 3.53 12.03
N GLN A 107 -3.09 3.86 13.31
CA GLN A 107 -3.18 5.23 13.82
C GLN A 107 -2.11 6.15 13.21
N ALA A 108 -0.91 5.64 12.94
CA ALA A 108 0.14 6.42 12.30
C ALA A 108 -0.20 6.73 10.84
N LEU A 109 -0.68 5.73 10.09
CA LEU A 109 -1.11 5.92 8.71
C LEU A 109 -2.31 6.87 8.62
N GLU A 110 -3.28 6.73 9.51
CA GLU A 110 -4.45 7.60 9.55
C GLU A 110 -4.07 9.07 9.78
N ARG A 111 -3.16 9.35 10.72
CA ARG A 111 -2.67 10.72 10.96
C ARG A 111 -1.97 11.30 9.73
N ALA A 112 -1.03 10.56 9.15
CA ALA A 112 -0.31 11.02 7.95
C ALA A 112 -1.26 11.29 6.79
N TRP A 113 -2.23 10.40 6.57
CA TRP A 113 -3.25 10.57 5.53
C TRP A 113 -4.18 11.75 5.76
N ARG A 114 -4.61 12.00 7.01
CA ARG A 114 -5.44 13.17 7.36
C ARG A 114 -4.70 14.47 7.05
N GLU A 115 -3.42 14.56 7.41
CA GLU A 115 -2.57 15.70 7.07
C GLU A 115 -2.41 15.84 5.56
N ALA A 116 -2.07 14.74 4.88
CA ALA A 116 -1.86 14.72 3.44
C ALA A 116 -3.14 15.00 2.64
N THR A 117 -4.34 14.94 3.21
CA THR A 117 -5.62 15.19 2.50
C THR A 117 -6.36 16.41 3.04
N ALA A 118 -5.72 17.23 3.87
CA ALA A 118 -6.35 18.37 4.55
C ALA A 118 -6.81 19.48 3.58
N ASP A 119 -6.15 19.60 2.42
CA ASP A 119 -6.48 20.51 1.32
C ASP A 119 -7.58 19.99 0.39
N LEU A 120 -7.94 18.71 0.49
CA LEU A 120 -8.96 18.10 -0.37
C LEU A 120 -10.36 18.31 0.20
N PRO A 121 -11.37 18.55 -0.67
CA PRO A 121 -12.77 18.63 -0.23
C PRO A 121 -13.21 17.33 0.45
N SER A 122 -14.22 17.43 1.31
CA SER A 122 -14.85 16.26 1.90
C SER A 122 -15.61 15.48 0.83
N LEU A 123 -15.58 14.14 0.90
CA LEU A 123 -16.34 13.28 -0.01
C LEU A 123 -17.86 13.52 0.08
N GLU A 124 -18.34 14.03 1.22
CA GLU A 124 -19.75 14.38 1.43
C GLU A 124 -20.17 15.69 0.74
N GLN A 125 -19.20 16.51 0.33
CA GLN A 125 -19.44 17.80 -0.31
C GLN A 125 -19.57 17.69 -1.84
N ILE A 126 -19.39 16.49 -2.42
CA ILE A 126 -19.53 16.26 -3.85
C ILE A 126 -21.01 16.03 -4.20
N PRO A 127 -21.65 16.89 -5.00
CA PRO A 127 -23.01 16.64 -5.47
C PRO A 127 -23.06 15.34 -6.30
N GLY A 128 -23.85 14.36 -5.84
CA GLY A 128 -24.06 13.08 -6.57
C GLY A 128 -23.22 11.89 -6.11
N GLY A 129 -22.49 12.00 -4.98
CA GLY A 129 -21.81 10.85 -4.37
C GLY A 129 -22.78 9.71 -3.98
N PRO A 130 -22.32 8.44 -3.95
CA PRO A 130 -23.18 7.32 -3.58
C PRO A 130 -23.69 7.55 -2.15
N ARG A 131 -25.03 7.68 -2.02
CA ARG A 131 -25.68 7.64 -0.71
C ARG A 131 -25.38 6.26 -0.13
N ARG A 132 -24.77 6.25 1.05
CA ARG A 132 -24.58 5.03 1.85
C ARG A 132 -25.92 4.34 2.10
#